data_AF-A0A967PHS6-F1
#
_entry.id   AF-A0A967PHS6-F1
#
_cell.length_a   1.000
_cell.length_b   1.000
_cell.length_c   1.000
_cell.angle_alpha   90.00
_cell.angle_beta   90.00
_cell.angle_gamma   90.00
#
_symmetry.space_group_name_H-M   'P 1'
#
loop_
_entity.id
_entity.type
_entity.pdbx_description
1 polymer ?
#
loop_
_entity_poly.entity_id
_entity_poly.type
_entity_poly.pdbx_seq_one_letter_code
_entity_poly.pdbx_strand_id
1 'polypeptide(L)'
;TDPSTFTVKELLYDTDGDLDADNCDSGGPDNGCLDNLISWMLGATGTNGDEPRRALAGHRWAWSDQLHSEPLVISFGGTEAAPVIKIFGGTNDGGFFMANESTGVEEWIAYPQATLGMQELLMGYTDATNRSYGMDAKPSGRLKDVDGDGIIEADDGDYVHVYIGMRRGGRNLYGFNVTPASPLTDPNAVGGIAPKMLWRIEGGVSAGYGRLGQTWATAIPTKIAVGTESKTVLVMAGGYDPGQDSGFGSADGMGNAIYIIDPEDGSMLWSVSSIGSGATLELAEMRYSIPGGATVADSNADGLGDTLYAVDVAGQVWRVDLAATLSDSTAARLAALSNDETTGTLATAPADQRKFFYAPTVARVIDPSYSTTGASEYNLVVFTSGDRANPLHTAVQDRAYAIRDYGANIRIELDGSNAPTNYPVCNPGAAGCDTPLDHGDLFDATDVLILSSDDTDDAVSADEPIDVLQASHGWYFDLETDGEKGWAPTAVLEDTI
;
A
#
# COMPACT_ATOMS: atom_id res chain seq x y z
N THR A 1 -0.68 -26.25 26.96
CA THR A 1 -1.45 -27.01 25.96
C THR A 1 -1.01 -26.53 24.60
N ASP A 2 -0.92 -27.45 23.65
CA ASP A 2 -0.30 -27.27 22.34
C ASP A 2 -0.91 -26.08 21.55
N PRO A 3 -0.14 -25.05 21.14
CA PRO A 3 -0.65 -23.86 20.42
C PRO A 3 -0.96 -24.13 18.93
N SER A 4 -1.17 -25.38 18.54
CA SER A 4 -1.15 -25.83 17.14
C SER A 4 -2.51 -25.83 16.42
N THR A 5 -3.62 -25.46 17.08
CA THR A 5 -4.95 -25.46 16.45
C THR A 5 -5.83 -24.34 17.02
N PHE A 6 -5.93 -23.22 16.31
CA PHE A 6 -6.83 -22.14 16.69
C PHE A 6 -8.29 -22.55 16.42
N THR A 7 -9.07 -22.73 17.49
CA THR A 7 -10.54 -22.66 17.40
C THR A 7 -10.97 -21.26 17.82
N VAL A 8 -12.11 -20.77 17.31
CA VAL A 8 -12.66 -19.42 17.62
C VAL A 8 -12.70 -19.10 19.12
N LYS A 9 -12.72 -20.12 19.98
CA LYS A 9 -12.71 -20.00 21.44
C LYS A 9 -11.39 -19.52 22.07
N GLU A 10 -10.24 -19.66 21.39
CA GLU A 10 -8.92 -19.30 21.94
C GLU A 10 -8.47 -17.87 21.54
N LEU A 11 -9.17 -17.20 20.63
CA LEU A 11 -8.84 -15.85 20.14
C LEU A 11 -9.31 -14.69 21.04
N LEU A 12 -9.89 -15.00 22.21
CA LEU A 12 -10.55 -14.03 23.09
C LEU A 12 -9.88 -13.89 24.47
N TYR A 13 -8.75 -14.54 24.71
CA TYR A 13 -8.03 -14.48 25.99
C TYR A 13 -6.61 -13.93 25.80
N ASP A 14 -6.26 -12.91 26.58
CA ASP A 14 -4.87 -12.50 26.80
C ASP A 14 -4.07 -13.60 27.53
N THR A 15 -2.73 -13.52 27.46
CA THR A 15 -1.79 -14.22 28.33
C THR A 15 -2.10 -14.12 29.83
N ASP A 16 -2.81 -13.07 30.28
CA ASP A 16 -3.30 -12.93 31.66
C ASP A 16 -4.80 -13.29 31.84
N GLY A 17 -5.49 -13.72 30.78
CA GLY A 17 -6.86 -14.26 30.85
C GLY A 17 -7.99 -13.23 30.99
N ASP A 18 -7.74 -11.94 30.70
CA ASP A 18 -8.75 -10.88 30.76
C ASP A 18 -9.35 -10.54 29.39
N LEU A 19 -10.65 -10.21 29.38
CA LEU A 19 -11.44 -9.83 28.21
C LEU A 19 -11.59 -8.30 28.19
N ASP A 20 -11.05 -7.63 27.18
CA ASP A 20 -11.39 -6.23 26.90
C ASP A 20 -12.73 -6.16 26.15
N ALA A 21 -13.79 -6.53 26.87
CA ALA A 21 -15.19 -6.30 26.50
C ALA A 21 -15.82 -5.42 27.59
N ASP A 22 -15.30 -4.19 27.72
CA ASP A 22 -15.67 -3.21 28.74
C ASP A 22 -17.14 -2.73 28.69
N ASN A 23 -17.99 -3.33 27.85
CA ASN A 23 -19.43 -3.07 27.81
C ASN A 23 -20.32 -4.27 28.22
N CYS A 24 -19.70 -5.37 28.69
CA CYS A 24 -20.42 -6.47 29.34
C CYS A 24 -20.69 -6.22 30.83
N ASP A 25 -20.47 -4.99 31.33
CA ASP A 25 -20.71 -4.63 32.73
C ASP A 25 -22.20 -4.38 33.02
N SER A 26 -22.97 -5.46 33.00
CA SER A 26 -24.20 -5.57 33.78
C SER A 26 -24.08 -6.72 34.77
N GLY A 27 -23.09 -6.64 35.67
CA GLY A 27 -23.08 -7.34 36.96
C GLY A 27 -23.33 -8.85 36.94
N GLY A 28 -22.31 -9.63 36.57
CA GLY A 28 -22.27 -11.09 36.77
C GLY A 28 -21.31 -11.78 35.79
N PRO A 29 -20.80 -13.00 36.09
CA PRO A 29 -19.92 -13.74 35.19
C PRO A 29 -20.75 -14.37 34.06
N ASP A 30 -21.31 -13.55 33.19
CA ASP A 30 -22.20 -14.03 32.12
C ASP A 30 -21.39 -14.41 30.86
N ASN A 31 -20.87 -15.64 30.90
CA ASN A 31 -20.32 -16.38 29.75
C ASN A 31 -21.30 -16.45 28.54
N GLY A 32 -22.57 -16.11 28.74
CA GLY A 32 -23.60 -16.12 27.71
C GLY A 32 -23.42 -15.05 26.63
N CYS A 33 -22.88 -13.86 26.94
CA CYS A 33 -22.71 -12.80 25.94
C CYS A 33 -21.66 -13.17 24.88
N LEU A 34 -20.54 -13.73 25.33
CA LEU A 34 -19.45 -14.18 24.47
C LEU A 34 -19.86 -15.37 23.59
N ASP A 35 -20.48 -16.39 24.19
CA ASP A 35 -21.02 -17.54 23.45
C ASP A 35 -22.07 -17.09 22.42
N ASN A 36 -22.83 -16.04 22.74
CA ASN A 36 -23.79 -15.44 21.84
C ASN A 36 -23.10 -14.74 20.65
N LEU A 37 -22.06 -13.94 20.91
CA LEU A 37 -21.29 -13.25 19.88
C LEU A 37 -20.57 -14.25 18.96
N ILE A 38 -19.91 -15.26 19.53
CA ILE A 38 -19.26 -16.34 18.78
C ILE A 38 -20.28 -17.07 17.90
N SER A 39 -21.44 -17.42 18.45
CA SER A 39 -22.48 -18.09 17.68
C SER A 39 -22.99 -17.23 16.53
N TRP A 40 -23.13 -15.91 16.76
CA TRP A 40 -23.51 -14.96 15.71
C TRP A 40 -22.43 -14.83 14.64
N MET A 41 -21.15 -14.75 15.03
CA MET A 41 -20.01 -14.73 14.11
C MET A 41 -20.02 -15.98 13.21
N LEU A 42 -20.29 -17.16 13.80
CA LEU A 42 -20.45 -18.44 13.10
C LEU A 42 -21.75 -18.57 12.29
N GLY A 43 -22.56 -17.52 12.19
CA GLY A 43 -23.76 -17.47 11.35
C GLY A 43 -25.03 -18.07 11.98
N ALA A 44 -25.07 -18.26 13.30
CA ALA A 44 -26.32 -18.65 13.97
C ALA A 44 -27.30 -17.46 13.98
N THR A 45 -28.46 -17.63 13.35
CA THR A 45 -29.55 -16.65 13.36
C THR A 45 -30.68 -17.11 14.30
N GLY A 46 -31.01 -16.31 15.31
CA GLY A 46 -32.22 -16.51 16.13
C GLY A 46 -32.13 -16.09 17.60
N THR A 47 -33.19 -15.44 18.09
CA THR A 47 -33.49 -15.18 19.50
C THR A 47 -34.76 -15.95 19.89
N ASN A 48 -34.67 -17.27 20.06
CA ASN A 48 -35.74 -18.00 20.74
C ASN A 48 -35.20 -18.46 22.08
N GLY A 49 -35.68 -17.80 23.14
CA GLY A 49 -35.43 -18.21 24.52
C GLY A 49 -35.61 -19.72 24.65
N ASP A 50 -34.61 -20.33 25.28
CA ASP A 50 -34.58 -21.73 25.73
C ASP A 50 -34.20 -22.84 24.73
N GLU A 51 -33.89 -22.54 23.46
CA GLU A 51 -33.36 -23.56 22.52
C GLU A 51 -31.87 -23.30 22.16
N PRO A 52 -31.01 -24.33 22.10
CA PRO A 52 -29.62 -24.16 21.70
C PRO A 52 -29.55 -23.59 20.28
N ARG A 53 -28.77 -22.51 20.12
CA ARG A 53 -28.51 -21.82 18.85
C ARG A 53 -28.11 -22.82 17.78
N ARG A 54 -28.99 -23.09 16.82
CA ARG A 54 -28.67 -23.91 15.65
C ARG A 54 -28.24 -22.98 14.53
N ALA A 55 -27.05 -23.21 13.97
CA ALA A 55 -26.72 -22.71 12.64
C ALA A 55 -27.80 -23.21 11.68
N LEU A 56 -28.69 -22.32 11.24
CA LEU A 56 -29.67 -22.67 10.21
C LEU A 56 -28.89 -22.91 8.92
N ALA A 57 -29.08 -24.10 8.34
CA ALA A 57 -28.55 -24.41 7.02
C ALA A 57 -29.02 -23.34 6.02
N GLY A 58 -28.09 -22.50 5.55
CA GLY A 58 -28.31 -21.61 4.41
C GLY A 58 -28.22 -20.09 4.61
N HIS A 59 -27.91 -19.53 5.78
CA HIS A 59 -27.93 -18.05 5.94
C HIS A 59 -26.84 -17.43 6.82
N ARG A 60 -25.61 -17.41 6.30
CA ARG A 60 -24.72 -16.22 6.22
C ARG A 60 -23.79 -16.47 5.03
N TRP A 61 -23.49 -15.44 4.22
CA TRP A 61 -22.40 -15.57 3.25
C TRP A 61 -21.12 -15.86 4.04
N ALA A 62 -20.30 -16.78 3.55
CA ALA A 62 -19.21 -17.36 4.31
C ALA A 62 -18.28 -16.27 4.89
N TRP A 63 -18.11 -15.17 4.16
CA TRP A 63 -17.30 -14.00 4.49
C TRP A 63 -18.06 -12.70 4.18
N SER A 64 -17.78 -11.63 4.93
CA SER A 64 -18.44 -10.33 4.78
C SER A 64 -18.02 -9.60 3.49
N ASP A 65 -18.69 -8.49 3.22
CA ASP A 65 -18.39 -7.60 2.11
C ASP A 65 -16.93 -7.11 2.09
N GLN A 66 -16.38 -7.05 0.88
CA GLN A 66 -15.11 -6.40 0.57
C GLN A 66 -15.40 -5.10 -0.17
N LEU A 67 -14.65 -4.04 0.11
CA LEU A 67 -14.79 -2.78 -0.63
C LEU A 67 -13.53 -2.47 -1.43
N HIS A 68 -12.36 -2.61 -0.81
CA HIS A 68 -11.08 -2.27 -1.43
C HIS A 68 -10.04 -3.38 -1.32
N SER A 69 -10.27 -4.42 -0.50
CA SER A 69 -9.37 -5.57 -0.46
C SER A 69 -9.39 -6.29 -1.80
N GLU A 70 -8.29 -6.18 -2.55
CA GLU A 70 -8.05 -6.96 -3.76
C GLU A 70 -7.51 -8.35 -3.36
N PRO A 71 -8.16 -9.46 -3.77
CA PRO A 71 -7.72 -10.79 -3.35
C PRO A 71 -6.30 -11.14 -3.82
N LEU A 72 -5.55 -11.84 -2.98
CA LEU A 72 -4.25 -12.43 -3.29
C LEU A 72 -4.43 -13.90 -3.64
N VAL A 73 -3.93 -14.31 -4.80
CA VAL A 73 -4.05 -15.69 -5.30
C VAL A 73 -2.67 -16.36 -5.22
N ILE A 74 -2.59 -17.54 -4.59
CA ILE A 74 -1.33 -18.28 -4.40
C ILE A 74 -1.53 -19.75 -4.80
N SER A 75 -0.57 -20.30 -5.54
CA SER A 75 -0.46 -21.74 -5.82
C SER A 75 0.34 -22.44 -4.72
N PHE A 76 -0.14 -23.58 -4.26
CA PHE A 76 0.47 -24.38 -3.18
C PHE A 76 0.94 -25.77 -3.62
N GLY A 77 0.84 -26.09 -4.92
CA GLY A 77 1.19 -27.40 -5.46
C GLY A 77 0.18 -27.93 -6.47
N GLY A 78 0.09 -29.26 -6.55
CA GLY A 78 -0.70 -29.95 -7.56
C GLY A 78 0.09 -30.19 -8.85
N THR A 79 -0.62 -30.27 -9.97
CA THR A 79 0.01 -30.41 -11.30
C THR A 79 -0.34 -29.23 -12.18
N GLU A 80 0.38 -29.01 -13.29
CA GLU A 80 0.04 -27.96 -14.26
C GLU A 80 -1.42 -28.03 -14.74
N ALA A 81 -1.97 -29.25 -14.89
CA ALA A 81 -3.36 -29.46 -15.30
C ALA A 81 -4.39 -29.37 -14.15
N ALA A 82 -3.91 -29.40 -12.90
CA ALA A 82 -4.73 -29.43 -11.70
C ALA A 82 -3.96 -28.77 -10.54
N PRO A 83 -3.76 -27.44 -10.59
CA PRO A 83 -3.03 -26.72 -9.55
C PRO A 83 -3.90 -26.54 -8.31
N VAL A 84 -3.28 -26.55 -7.13
CA VAL A 84 -3.95 -26.21 -5.87
C VAL A 84 -3.79 -24.73 -5.62
N ILE A 85 -4.85 -23.96 -5.87
CA ILE A 85 -4.85 -22.50 -5.74
C ILE A 85 -5.74 -22.07 -4.57
N LYS A 86 -5.22 -21.16 -3.74
CA LYS A 86 -5.96 -20.53 -2.64
C LYS A 86 -6.02 -19.02 -2.83
N ILE A 87 -7.14 -18.44 -2.41
CA ILE A 87 -7.44 -17.01 -2.49
C ILE A 87 -7.47 -16.46 -1.07
N PHE A 88 -6.74 -15.38 -0.82
CA PHE A 88 -6.70 -14.68 0.46
C PHE A 88 -7.25 -13.26 0.32
N GLY A 89 -7.88 -12.76 1.37
CA GLY A 89 -8.38 -11.39 1.37
C GLY A 89 -8.82 -10.94 2.75
N GLY A 90 -9.03 -9.63 2.88
CA GLY A 90 -9.65 -9.04 4.06
C GLY A 90 -11.12 -8.71 3.81
N THR A 91 -11.88 -8.57 4.89
CA THR A 91 -13.29 -8.20 4.88
C THR A 91 -13.58 -6.97 5.77
N ASN A 92 -14.65 -6.23 5.46
CA ASN A 92 -15.02 -5.03 6.23
C ASN A 92 -15.54 -5.32 7.63
N ASP A 93 -15.96 -6.55 7.92
CA ASP A 93 -16.21 -7.00 9.29
C ASP A 93 -14.92 -7.36 10.03
N GLY A 94 -13.74 -7.18 9.43
CA GLY A 94 -12.48 -7.30 10.13
C GLY A 94 -11.86 -8.69 10.11
N GLY A 95 -12.33 -9.58 9.24
CA GLY A 95 -11.74 -10.89 9.02
C GLY A 95 -10.64 -10.88 7.94
N PHE A 96 -9.70 -11.79 8.07
CA PHE A 96 -8.77 -12.22 7.03
C PHE A 96 -9.12 -13.67 6.70
N PHE A 97 -9.43 -13.98 5.45
CA PHE A 97 -9.95 -15.29 5.06
C PHE A 97 -9.06 -15.99 4.03
N MET A 98 -9.31 -17.29 3.87
CA MET A 98 -8.83 -18.09 2.76
C MET A 98 -9.97 -18.89 2.14
N ALA A 99 -10.04 -18.87 0.81
CA ALA A 99 -10.96 -19.68 0.03
C ALA A 99 -10.23 -20.57 -0.97
N ASN A 100 -10.81 -21.73 -1.25
CA ASN A 100 -10.35 -22.65 -2.29
C ASN A 100 -10.82 -22.11 -3.66
N GLU A 101 -9.89 -21.92 -4.59
CA GLU A 101 -10.22 -21.37 -5.93
C GLU A 101 -11.12 -22.31 -6.73
N SER A 102 -10.81 -23.62 -6.72
CA SER A 102 -11.51 -24.61 -7.55
C SER A 102 -12.97 -24.82 -7.13
N THR A 103 -13.25 -24.75 -5.83
CA THR A 103 -14.58 -25.03 -5.26
C THR A 103 -15.34 -23.77 -4.84
N GLY A 104 -14.66 -22.64 -4.67
CA GLY A 104 -15.21 -21.41 -4.09
C GLY A 104 -15.56 -21.53 -2.59
N VAL A 105 -15.15 -22.62 -1.93
CA VAL A 105 -15.41 -22.85 -0.50
C VAL A 105 -14.46 -22.01 0.33
N GLU A 106 -15.00 -21.22 1.26
CA GLU A 106 -14.20 -20.64 2.35
C GLU A 106 -13.72 -21.75 3.27
N GLU A 107 -12.41 -21.78 3.51
CA GLU A 107 -11.82 -22.78 4.40
C GLU A 107 -11.70 -22.25 5.84
N TRP A 108 -11.37 -20.97 5.98
CA TRP A 108 -11.34 -20.29 7.27
C TRP A 108 -11.42 -18.78 7.11
N ILE A 109 -11.83 -18.13 8.20
CA ILE A 109 -11.71 -16.70 8.45
C ILE A 109 -11.12 -16.49 9.84
N ALA A 110 -10.15 -15.60 9.94
CA ALA A 110 -9.47 -15.23 11.17
C ALA A 110 -9.72 -13.75 11.46
N TYR A 111 -10.21 -13.44 12.67
CA TYR A 111 -10.42 -12.08 13.11
C TYR A 111 -9.28 -11.67 14.06
N PRO A 112 -8.42 -10.71 13.68
CA PRO A 112 -7.46 -10.14 14.61
C PRO A 112 -8.15 -9.52 15.82
N GLN A 113 -7.52 -9.57 16.99
CA GLN A 113 -8.08 -9.04 18.24
C GLN A 113 -8.62 -7.60 18.10
N ALA A 114 -7.88 -6.74 17.39
CA ALA A 114 -8.25 -5.33 17.20
C ALA A 114 -9.57 -5.13 16.42
N THR A 115 -10.04 -6.13 15.68
CA THR A 115 -11.31 -6.06 14.95
C THR A 115 -12.45 -6.78 15.68
N LEU A 116 -12.18 -7.55 16.74
CA LEU A 116 -13.21 -8.32 17.43
C LEU A 116 -14.30 -7.44 18.05
N GLY A 117 -13.94 -6.29 18.62
CA GLY A 117 -14.92 -5.36 19.20
C GLY A 117 -15.96 -4.86 18.20
N MET A 118 -15.64 -4.86 16.89
CA MET A 118 -16.60 -4.45 15.87
C MET A 118 -17.68 -5.50 15.62
N GLN A 119 -17.45 -6.77 15.99
CA GLN A 119 -18.45 -7.83 15.84
C GLN A 119 -19.67 -7.57 16.72
N GLU A 120 -19.47 -7.02 17.92
CA GLU A 120 -20.57 -6.62 18.79
C GLU A 120 -21.40 -5.50 18.16
N LEU A 121 -20.73 -4.50 17.57
CA LEU A 121 -21.40 -3.42 16.83
C LEU A 121 -22.22 -4.00 15.68
N LEU A 122 -21.64 -4.89 14.87
CA LEU A 122 -22.33 -5.49 13.73
C LEU A 122 -23.48 -6.42 14.13
N MET A 123 -23.39 -7.09 15.28
CA MET A 123 -24.48 -7.90 15.82
C MET A 123 -25.66 -7.04 16.30
N GLY A 124 -25.37 -5.88 16.88
CA GLY A 124 -26.37 -4.95 17.42
C GLY A 124 -26.91 -3.91 16.43
N TYR A 125 -26.18 -3.59 15.35
CA TYR A 125 -26.54 -2.54 14.41
C TYR A 125 -27.58 -2.98 13.39
N THR A 126 -28.70 -2.25 13.34
CA THR A 126 -29.74 -2.37 12.30
C THR A 126 -29.76 -1.20 11.32
N ASP A 127 -28.92 -0.18 11.51
CA ASP A 127 -28.89 1.02 10.67
C ASP A 127 -27.72 1.00 9.66
N ALA A 128 -28.06 1.05 8.38
CA ALA A 128 -27.13 0.93 7.25
C ALA A 128 -26.43 2.25 6.87
N THR A 129 -26.55 3.32 7.67
CA THR A 129 -26.07 4.66 7.29
C THR A 129 -24.60 4.92 7.59
N ASN A 130 -24.01 4.21 8.57
CA ASN A 130 -22.59 4.30 8.90
C ASN A 130 -21.92 2.96 8.64
N ARG A 131 -20.90 2.97 7.77
CA ARG A 131 -20.14 1.78 7.39
C ARG A 131 -18.93 1.62 8.30
N SER A 132 -18.82 0.44 8.91
CA SER A 132 -17.60 0.03 9.61
C SER A 132 -16.58 -0.50 8.60
N TYR A 133 -15.30 -0.26 8.88
CA TYR A 133 -14.20 -0.75 8.07
C TYR A 133 -13.33 -1.66 8.95
N GLY A 134 -12.93 -2.79 8.39
CA GLY A 134 -12.16 -3.82 9.08
C GLY A 134 -10.82 -4.04 8.40
N MET A 135 -10.60 -5.25 7.89
CA MET A 135 -9.43 -5.62 7.12
C MET A 135 -9.71 -5.32 5.65
N ASP A 136 -9.44 -4.09 5.19
CA ASP A 136 -9.86 -3.66 3.84
C ASP A 136 -8.67 -3.30 2.93
N ALA A 137 -7.44 -3.62 3.34
CA ALA A 137 -6.26 -3.45 2.50
C ALA A 137 -6.05 -4.65 1.56
N LYS A 138 -5.29 -4.43 0.48
CA LYS A 138 -4.81 -5.50 -0.40
C LYS A 138 -3.69 -6.29 0.29
N PRO A 139 -3.84 -7.61 0.51
CA PRO A 139 -2.76 -8.47 0.99
C PRO A 139 -1.61 -8.61 -0.01
N SER A 140 -0.43 -8.93 0.50
CA SER A 140 0.74 -9.37 -0.28
C SER A 140 1.28 -10.69 0.24
N GLY A 141 1.96 -11.45 -0.60
CA GLY A 141 2.50 -12.77 -0.27
C GLY A 141 4.01 -12.84 -0.49
N ARG A 142 4.72 -13.50 0.43
CA ARG A 142 6.09 -13.96 0.24
C ARG A 142 6.08 -15.48 0.23
N LEU A 143 6.32 -16.03 -0.96
CA LEU A 143 6.47 -17.46 -1.19
C LEU A 143 7.95 -17.79 -1.30
N LYS A 144 8.37 -18.86 -0.64
CA LYS A 144 9.67 -19.49 -0.84
C LYS A 144 9.44 -20.96 -1.12
N ASP A 145 9.92 -21.37 -2.28
CA ASP A 145 10.05 -22.75 -2.73
C ASP A 145 11.56 -22.97 -2.93
N VAL A 146 12.14 -23.85 -2.11
CA VAL A 146 13.58 -24.07 -1.99
C VAL A 146 14.12 -24.90 -3.15
N ASP A 147 13.39 -25.92 -3.58
CA ASP A 147 13.83 -26.85 -4.61
C ASP A 147 13.25 -26.54 -5.99
N GLY A 148 12.25 -25.67 -6.06
CA GLY A 148 11.68 -25.09 -7.27
C GLY A 148 10.71 -26.04 -8.00
N ASP A 149 10.12 -27.00 -7.31
CA ASP A 149 9.22 -27.99 -7.91
C ASP A 149 7.76 -27.52 -8.02
N GLY A 150 7.43 -26.36 -7.42
CA GLY A 150 6.12 -25.73 -7.45
C GLY A 150 5.11 -26.32 -6.44
N ILE A 151 5.55 -27.23 -5.58
CA ILE A 151 4.84 -27.77 -4.42
C ILE A 151 5.41 -27.06 -3.17
N ILE A 152 4.58 -26.85 -2.16
CA ILE A 152 5.01 -26.17 -0.93
C ILE A 152 5.10 -27.20 0.20
N GLU A 153 6.34 -27.51 0.60
CA GLU A 153 6.67 -28.44 1.66
C GLU A 153 7.46 -27.76 2.79
N ALA A 154 6.84 -27.68 3.98
CA ALA A 154 7.53 -27.18 5.16
C ALA A 154 8.80 -27.99 5.52
N ASP A 155 8.81 -29.30 5.20
CA ASP A 155 9.94 -30.20 5.47
C ASP A 155 11.17 -29.89 4.58
N ASP A 156 10.96 -29.33 3.40
CA ASP A 156 12.01 -28.90 2.47
C ASP A 156 12.48 -27.45 2.74
N GLY A 157 11.82 -26.79 3.69
CA GLY A 157 12.11 -25.42 4.11
C GLY A 157 11.33 -24.35 3.34
N ASP A 158 10.25 -24.77 2.66
CA ASP A 158 9.33 -23.87 1.97
C ASP A 158 8.41 -23.17 2.95
N TYR A 159 7.93 -22.01 2.53
CA TYR A 159 6.89 -21.31 3.28
C TYR A 159 6.09 -20.37 2.41
N VAL A 160 4.90 -20.04 2.91
CA VAL A 160 4.07 -18.96 2.40
C VAL A 160 3.67 -18.06 3.56
N HIS A 161 4.09 -16.80 3.50
CA HIS A 161 3.69 -15.75 4.43
C HIS A 161 2.82 -14.71 3.72
N VAL A 162 1.76 -14.24 4.38
CA VAL A 162 0.84 -13.22 3.86
C VAL A 162 0.82 -12.01 4.80
N TYR A 163 0.87 -10.81 4.25
CA TYR A 163 0.85 -9.55 4.98
C TYR A 163 -0.36 -8.71 4.58
N ILE A 164 -1.07 -8.16 5.56
CA ILE A 164 -2.29 -7.39 5.29
C ILE A 164 -2.51 -6.28 6.31
N GLY A 165 -2.91 -5.11 5.81
CA GLY A 165 -3.30 -3.95 6.60
C GLY A 165 -4.82 -3.80 6.74
N MET A 166 -5.25 -2.71 7.36
CA MET A 166 -6.66 -2.44 7.67
C MET A 166 -7.25 -1.33 6.79
N ARG A 167 -6.42 -0.58 6.06
CA ARG A 167 -6.84 0.61 5.31
C ARG A 167 -7.63 1.55 6.26
N ARG A 168 -8.88 1.86 5.96
CA ARG A 168 -9.71 2.77 6.77
C ARG A 168 -10.16 2.17 8.10
N GLY A 169 -10.02 0.85 8.26
CA GLY A 169 -10.39 0.14 9.48
C GLY A 169 -9.39 0.32 10.63
N GLY A 170 -8.17 0.78 10.37
CA GLY A 170 -7.20 0.99 11.43
C GLY A 170 -5.76 1.18 10.96
N ARG A 171 -4.85 1.16 11.93
CA ARG A 171 -3.43 1.49 11.75
C ARG A 171 -2.51 0.28 11.85
N ASN A 172 -3.08 -0.92 11.91
CA ASN A 172 -2.29 -2.12 12.15
C ASN A 172 -1.88 -2.80 10.83
N LEU A 173 -0.76 -3.51 10.89
CA LEU A 173 -0.28 -4.42 9.86
C LEU A 173 -0.05 -5.80 10.49
N TYR A 174 -0.44 -6.85 9.78
CA TYR A 174 -0.35 -8.23 10.26
C TYR A 174 0.46 -9.07 9.31
N GLY A 175 1.31 -9.95 9.84
CA GLY A 175 1.95 -11.04 9.12
C GLY A 175 1.36 -12.39 9.54
N PHE A 176 1.05 -13.24 8.58
CA PHE A 176 0.53 -14.59 8.80
C PHE A 176 1.38 -15.62 8.07
N ASN A 177 1.71 -16.72 8.74
CA ASN A 177 2.20 -17.93 8.10
C ASN A 177 0.99 -18.78 7.69
N VAL A 178 0.91 -19.08 6.40
CA VAL A 178 -0.13 -19.91 5.77
C VAL A 178 0.48 -21.08 5.02
N THR A 179 1.65 -21.54 5.48
CA THR A 179 2.34 -22.72 4.95
C THR A 179 1.52 -23.98 5.26
N PRO A 180 1.27 -24.85 4.28
CA PRO A 180 0.55 -26.09 4.50
C PRO A 180 1.35 -27.03 5.42
N ALA A 181 0.64 -27.78 6.27
CA ALA A 181 1.28 -28.76 7.15
C ALA A 181 1.76 -30.03 6.41
N SER A 182 1.29 -30.24 5.19
CA SER A 182 1.68 -31.33 4.30
C SER A 182 1.39 -30.92 2.85
N PRO A 183 2.15 -31.39 1.85
CA PRO A 183 1.97 -31.00 0.47
C PRO A 183 0.55 -31.26 -0.04
N LEU A 184 0.00 -30.27 -0.75
CA LEU A 184 -1.35 -30.30 -1.28
C LEU A 184 -1.33 -30.77 -2.74
N THR A 185 -2.14 -31.78 -3.06
CA THR A 185 -2.12 -32.43 -4.39
C THR A 185 -3.48 -32.47 -5.09
N ASP A 186 -4.59 -32.22 -4.38
CA ASP A 186 -5.95 -32.19 -4.93
C ASP A 186 -6.48 -30.75 -4.92
N PRO A 187 -6.81 -30.16 -6.09
CA PRO A 187 -7.39 -28.81 -6.18
C PRO A 187 -8.66 -28.62 -5.34
N ASN A 188 -9.43 -29.70 -5.11
CA ASN A 188 -10.68 -29.64 -4.35
C ASN A 188 -10.47 -29.86 -2.85
N ALA A 189 -9.24 -30.13 -2.40
CA ALA A 189 -8.97 -30.33 -0.98
C ALA A 189 -9.26 -29.04 -0.19
N VAL A 190 -10.04 -29.20 0.88
CA VAL A 190 -10.33 -28.18 1.88
C VAL A 190 -9.58 -28.56 3.16
N GLY A 191 -8.95 -27.57 3.80
CA GLY A 191 -8.09 -27.75 4.96
C GLY A 191 -6.61 -27.98 4.59
N GLY A 192 -5.79 -28.26 5.59
CA GLY A 192 -4.33 -28.46 5.45
C GLY A 192 -3.51 -27.18 5.63
N ILE A 193 -4.13 -26.00 5.51
CA ILE A 193 -3.55 -24.70 5.84
C ILE A 193 -4.34 -24.09 7.00
N ALA A 194 -3.64 -23.77 8.08
CA ALA A 194 -4.19 -23.00 9.20
C ALA A 194 -3.35 -21.73 9.38
N PRO A 195 -3.97 -20.54 9.47
CA PRO A 195 -3.23 -19.30 9.58
C PRO A 195 -2.59 -19.22 10.97
N LYS A 196 -1.31 -18.85 11.01
CA LYS A 196 -0.59 -18.56 12.25
C LYS A 196 -0.06 -17.14 12.19
N MET A 197 -0.47 -16.29 13.13
CA MET A 197 0.05 -14.93 13.18
C MET A 197 1.55 -14.97 13.50
N LEU A 198 2.35 -14.36 12.63
CA LEU A 198 3.79 -14.17 12.84
C LEU A 198 4.00 -13.00 13.80
N TRP A 199 3.35 -11.88 13.51
CA TRP A 199 3.48 -10.63 14.24
C TRP A 199 2.30 -9.70 13.94
N ARG A 200 2.17 -8.70 14.81
CA ARG A 200 1.27 -7.55 14.68
C ARG A 200 2.07 -6.29 14.90
N ILE A 201 2.00 -5.36 13.96
CA ILE A 201 2.46 -3.98 14.14
C ILE A 201 1.25 -3.14 14.48
N GLU A 202 1.29 -2.47 15.62
CA GLU A 202 0.26 -1.53 16.08
C GLU A 202 0.76 -0.10 15.87
N GLY A 203 0.10 0.62 14.95
CA GLY A 203 0.53 1.98 14.60
C GLY A 203 0.45 2.93 15.78
N GLY A 204 1.54 3.63 16.07
CA GLY A 204 1.68 4.50 17.23
C GLY A 204 2.06 3.80 18.54
N VAL A 205 2.11 2.47 18.57
CA VAL A 205 2.40 1.67 19.79
C VAL A 205 3.66 0.83 19.61
N SER A 206 3.76 0.05 18.53
CA SER A 206 4.93 -0.78 18.25
C SER A 206 6.18 0.09 18.05
N ALA A 207 7.32 -0.37 18.59
CA ALA A 207 8.59 0.36 18.51
C ALA A 207 8.98 0.63 17.05
N GLY A 208 9.34 1.88 16.73
CA GLY A 208 9.66 2.33 15.37
C GLY A 208 8.45 2.77 14.52
N TYR A 209 7.22 2.43 14.91
CA TYR A 209 6.01 2.70 14.14
C TYR A 209 5.17 3.86 14.66
N GLY A 210 5.81 4.85 15.31
CA GLY A 210 5.14 6.03 15.87
C GLY A 210 4.34 6.84 14.84
N ARG A 211 4.82 6.84 13.58
CA ARG A 211 4.20 7.56 12.45
C ARG A 211 3.35 6.69 11.54
N LEU A 212 3.10 5.42 11.86
CA LEU A 212 2.23 4.56 11.05
C LEU A 212 0.78 5.04 11.17
N GLY A 213 0.20 5.51 10.07
CA GLY A 213 -1.18 5.96 9.95
C GLY A 213 -2.12 4.81 9.62
N GLN A 214 -3.27 5.13 9.04
CA GLN A 214 -4.17 4.11 8.51
C GLN A 214 -3.46 3.34 7.38
N THR A 215 -3.43 2.00 7.46
CA THR A 215 -2.58 1.15 6.60
C THR A 215 -3.22 0.91 5.22
N TRP A 216 -3.28 1.98 4.41
CA TRP A 216 -3.87 1.95 3.06
C TRP A 216 -2.93 1.32 2.04
N ALA A 217 -1.63 1.56 2.17
CA ALA A 217 -0.60 0.99 1.32
C ALA A 217 -0.43 -0.51 1.59
N THR A 218 -0.17 -1.28 0.54
CA THR A 218 0.25 -2.68 0.67
C THR A 218 1.72 -2.74 1.08
N ALA A 219 2.06 -3.59 2.04
CA ALA A 219 3.45 -3.90 2.39
C ALA A 219 4.01 -4.90 1.36
N ILE A 220 4.96 -4.51 0.52
CA ILE A 220 5.41 -5.32 -0.62
C ILE A 220 6.72 -6.03 -0.26
N PRO A 221 6.81 -7.36 -0.39
CA PRO A 221 8.06 -8.09 -0.29
C PRO A 221 9.04 -7.67 -1.40
N THR A 222 10.22 -7.22 -1.02
CA THR A 222 11.24 -6.68 -1.91
C THR A 222 12.59 -7.25 -1.54
N LYS A 223 13.40 -7.67 -2.52
CA LYS A 223 14.80 -8.01 -2.28
C LYS A 223 15.64 -6.74 -2.33
N ILE A 224 16.46 -6.52 -1.31
CA ILE A 224 17.39 -5.39 -1.26
C ILE A 224 18.77 -5.88 -0.80
N ALA A 225 19.81 -5.09 -1.03
CA ALA A 225 21.11 -5.33 -0.45
C ALA A 225 21.11 -4.95 1.04
N VAL A 226 21.56 -5.86 1.91
CA VAL A 226 21.86 -5.56 3.33
C VAL A 226 23.25 -6.12 3.64
N GLY A 227 24.21 -5.23 3.86
CA GLY A 227 25.63 -5.59 3.92
C GLY A 227 26.10 -6.21 2.60
N THR A 228 26.52 -7.48 2.65
CA THR A 228 26.92 -8.23 1.45
C THR A 228 25.86 -9.25 1.01
N GLU A 229 24.69 -9.27 1.66
CA GLU A 229 23.66 -10.27 1.45
C GLU A 229 22.44 -9.68 0.74
N SER A 230 21.78 -10.51 -0.07
CA SER A 230 20.43 -10.23 -0.57
C SER A 230 19.43 -10.60 0.52
N LYS A 231 18.68 -9.61 1.02
CA LYS A 231 17.64 -9.81 2.03
C LYS A 231 16.27 -9.44 1.49
N THR A 232 15.28 -10.29 1.71
CA THR A 232 13.88 -9.92 1.49
C THR A 232 13.38 -9.11 2.68
N VAL A 233 12.83 -7.92 2.41
CA VAL A 233 12.21 -7.01 3.36
C VAL A 233 10.77 -6.73 2.94
N LEU A 234 9.95 -6.13 3.80
CA LEU A 234 8.73 -5.48 3.35
C LEU A 234 8.97 -3.98 3.21
N VAL A 235 8.53 -3.42 2.09
CA VAL A 235 8.50 -1.99 1.85
C VAL A 235 7.06 -1.50 1.98
N MET A 236 6.84 -0.48 2.80
CA MET A 236 5.49 0.06 3.01
C MET A 236 5.53 1.56 3.26
N ALA A 237 4.63 2.31 2.61
CA ALA A 237 4.38 3.71 2.95
C ALA A 237 3.58 3.83 4.26
N GLY A 238 3.75 4.94 4.96
CA GLY A 238 3.25 5.15 6.32
C GLY A 238 1.74 5.20 6.43
N GLY A 239 1.03 5.38 5.31
CA GLY A 239 -0.43 5.31 5.27
C GLY A 239 -1.09 6.69 5.33
N TYR A 240 -2.36 6.71 5.72
CA TYR A 240 -3.22 7.90 5.66
C TYR A 240 -3.47 8.50 7.06
N ASP A 241 -3.48 9.83 7.15
CA ASP A 241 -4.00 10.55 8.32
C ASP A 241 -5.47 10.94 8.07
N PRO A 242 -6.44 10.47 8.86
CA PRO A 242 -7.85 10.83 8.71
C PRO A 242 -8.14 12.33 8.79
N GLY A 243 -7.23 13.14 9.35
CA GLY A 243 -7.33 14.60 9.32
C GLY A 243 -7.49 15.16 7.89
N GLN A 244 -6.93 14.46 6.90
CA GLN A 244 -7.02 14.82 5.49
C GLN A 244 -8.41 14.62 4.88
N ASP A 245 -9.36 13.95 5.55
CA ASP A 245 -10.73 13.82 5.03
C ASP A 245 -11.47 15.17 4.98
N SER A 246 -11.07 16.10 5.85
CA SER A 246 -11.75 17.40 6.04
C SER A 246 -10.97 18.60 5.51
N GLY A 247 -9.82 18.37 4.87
CA GLY A 247 -8.96 19.46 4.43
C GLY A 247 -7.87 19.06 3.45
N PHE A 248 -6.98 20.03 3.21
CA PHE A 248 -5.77 19.92 2.42
C PHE A 248 -4.67 20.75 3.09
N GLY A 249 -3.44 20.23 3.11
CA GLY A 249 -2.23 20.99 3.43
C GLY A 249 -1.92 21.23 4.91
N SER A 250 -2.68 20.64 5.83
CA SER A 250 -2.23 20.51 7.22
C SER A 250 -1.15 19.44 7.31
N ALA A 251 -0.12 19.68 8.13
CA ALA A 251 0.88 18.68 8.43
C ALA A 251 0.25 17.54 9.25
N ASP A 252 0.60 16.31 8.90
CA ASP A 252 0.00 15.11 9.47
C ASP A 252 0.74 14.64 10.73
N GLY A 253 -0.02 14.09 11.67
CA GLY A 253 0.54 13.46 12.86
C GLY A 253 1.04 12.05 12.59
N MET A 254 0.50 11.41 11.55
CA MET A 254 0.78 10.05 11.14
C MET A 254 0.73 9.90 9.62
N GLY A 255 1.08 8.73 9.09
CA GLY A 255 1.02 8.44 7.65
C GLY A 255 2.23 8.96 6.87
N ASN A 256 2.96 9.93 7.40
CA ASN A 256 4.06 10.64 6.73
C ASN A 256 5.42 9.93 6.89
N ALA A 257 5.48 8.66 6.55
CA ALA A 257 6.69 7.86 6.66
C ALA A 257 6.83 6.84 5.52
N ILE A 258 8.02 6.26 5.36
CA ILE A 258 8.26 5.06 4.56
C ILE A 258 9.06 4.09 5.43
N TYR A 259 8.66 2.82 5.43
CA TYR A 259 9.19 1.77 6.29
C TYR A 259 9.83 0.65 5.48
N ILE A 260 10.99 0.19 5.95
CA ILE A 260 11.61 -1.09 5.60
C ILE A 260 11.48 -2.00 6.82
N ILE A 261 10.76 -3.11 6.66
CA ILE A 261 10.31 -3.96 7.76
C ILE A 261 10.90 -5.36 7.57
N ASP A 262 11.30 -6.01 8.65
CA ASP A 262 11.66 -7.42 8.62
C ASP A 262 10.39 -8.28 8.49
N PRO A 263 10.26 -9.11 7.42
CA PRO A 263 9.06 -9.91 7.20
C PRO A 263 8.86 -11.01 8.24
N GLU A 264 9.91 -11.42 8.95
CA GLU A 264 9.84 -12.57 9.87
C GLU A 264 9.24 -12.18 11.23
N ASP A 265 9.55 -10.99 11.74
CA ASP A 265 9.16 -10.55 13.09
C ASP A 265 8.47 -9.17 13.14
N GLY A 266 8.38 -8.46 12.01
CA GLY A 266 7.76 -7.14 11.94
C GLY A 266 8.63 -6.02 12.53
N SER A 267 9.88 -6.28 12.87
CA SER A 267 10.79 -5.24 13.36
C SER A 267 11.10 -4.21 12.27
N MET A 268 11.20 -2.94 12.67
CA MET A 268 11.56 -1.86 11.74
C MET A 268 13.08 -1.90 11.49
N LEU A 269 13.48 -2.18 10.26
CA LEU A 269 14.89 -2.18 9.85
C LEU A 269 15.39 -0.77 9.50
N TRP A 270 14.54 0.03 8.87
CA TRP A 270 14.82 1.43 8.52
C TRP A 270 13.52 2.20 8.30
N SER A 271 13.54 3.50 8.54
CA SER A 271 12.45 4.39 8.17
C SER A 271 12.92 5.80 7.82
N VAL A 272 12.11 6.49 7.01
CA VAL A 272 12.22 7.94 6.78
C VAL A 272 10.89 8.62 7.09
N SER A 273 10.94 9.79 7.74
CA SER A 273 9.74 10.58 8.10
C SER A 273 10.12 12.05 8.42
N SER A 274 9.17 12.84 8.90
CA SER A 274 9.40 14.22 9.37
C SER A 274 10.34 14.29 10.58
N ILE A 275 10.99 15.45 10.76
CA ILE A 275 11.74 15.79 11.98
C ILE A 275 10.91 15.56 13.26
N GLY A 276 11.54 14.97 14.27
CA GLY A 276 10.90 14.64 15.55
C GLY A 276 9.98 13.42 15.49
N SER A 277 10.12 12.58 14.48
CA SER A 277 9.41 11.29 14.37
C SER A 277 10.13 10.15 15.08
N GLY A 278 11.45 10.27 15.27
CA GLY A 278 12.32 9.17 15.69
C GLY A 278 12.64 8.18 14.55
N ALA A 279 12.40 8.55 13.29
CA ALA A 279 12.77 7.75 12.13
C ALA A 279 14.29 7.64 11.98
N THR A 280 14.76 6.64 11.21
CA THR A 280 16.21 6.48 10.95
C THR A 280 16.78 7.66 10.17
N LEU A 281 16.02 8.16 9.19
CA LEU A 281 16.28 9.40 8.49
C LEU A 281 15.11 10.36 8.74
N GLU A 282 15.41 11.60 9.12
CA GLU A 282 14.39 12.63 9.30
C GLU A 282 14.58 13.76 8.29
N LEU A 283 13.52 14.09 7.56
CA LEU A 283 13.48 15.15 6.55
C LEU A 283 12.49 16.23 6.98
N ALA A 284 12.90 17.50 6.95
CA ALA A 284 12.06 18.61 7.42
C ALA A 284 10.72 18.72 6.66
N GLU A 285 10.73 18.40 5.37
CA GLU A 285 9.59 18.60 4.48
C GLU A 285 8.62 17.42 4.40
N MET A 286 8.97 16.23 4.93
CA MET A 286 8.16 15.00 4.84
C MET A 286 6.99 15.00 5.83
N ARG A 287 6.08 15.96 5.66
CA ARG A 287 5.04 16.32 6.64
C ARG A 287 3.66 15.77 6.31
N TYR A 288 3.48 15.13 5.16
CA TYR A 288 2.17 14.72 4.66
C TYR A 288 2.10 13.21 4.48
N SER A 289 0.90 12.67 4.70
CA SER A 289 0.63 11.25 4.68
C SER A 289 0.80 10.63 3.28
N ILE A 290 1.22 9.37 3.25
CA ILE A 290 1.56 8.63 2.02
C ILE A 290 0.67 7.38 1.92
N PRO A 291 -0.56 7.51 1.39
CA PRO A 291 -1.51 6.41 1.33
C PRO A 291 -1.28 5.45 0.15
N GLY A 292 -0.69 5.94 -0.96
CA GLY A 292 -0.61 5.21 -2.23
C GLY A 292 0.36 4.03 -2.27
N GLY A 293 1.26 3.93 -1.29
CA GLY A 293 2.36 2.98 -1.30
C GLY A 293 3.63 3.56 -1.91
N ALA A 294 4.57 2.67 -2.21
CA ALA A 294 5.86 3.03 -2.77
C ALA A 294 6.27 2.01 -3.83
N THR A 295 6.96 2.47 -4.85
CA THR A 295 7.48 1.64 -5.94
C THR A 295 8.98 1.55 -5.83
N VAL A 296 9.50 0.33 -5.82
CA VAL A 296 10.93 0.05 -5.77
C VAL A 296 11.44 -0.21 -7.17
N ALA A 297 12.51 0.47 -7.55
CA ALA A 297 13.21 0.31 -8.81
C ALA A 297 14.59 -0.30 -8.58
N ASP A 298 14.88 -1.34 -9.36
CA ASP A 298 16.22 -1.91 -9.54
C ASP A 298 16.91 -1.08 -10.63
N SER A 299 17.82 -0.21 -10.21
CA SER A 299 18.45 0.79 -11.08
C SER A 299 19.66 0.21 -11.81
N ASN A 300 20.20 -0.92 -11.37
CA ASN A 300 21.40 -1.54 -11.96
C ASN A 300 21.13 -2.91 -12.62
N ALA A 301 19.89 -3.41 -12.53
CA ALA A 301 19.41 -4.70 -13.03
C ALA A 301 20.08 -5.93 -12.38
N ASP A 302 20.47 -5.86 -11.11
CA ASP A 302 21.07 -6.97 -10.34
C ASP A 302 20.03 -7.84 -9.59
N GLY A 303 18.74 -7.49 -9.68
CA GLY A 303 17.63 -8.16 -9.02
C GLY A 303 17.35 -7.66 -7.60
N LEU A 304 18.00 -6.57 -7.16
CA LEU A 304 17.80 -5.91 -5.87
C LEU A 304 17.24 -4.49 -6.07
N GLY A 305 16.38 -4.08 -5.15
CA GLY A 305 15.88 -2.71 -5.13
C GLY A 305 16.96 -1.73 -4.68
N ASP A 306 17.19 -0.70 -5.50
CA ASP A 306 18.16 0.37 -5.25
C ASP A 306 17.47 1.67 -4.84
N THR A 307 16.39 2.03 -5.55
CA THR A 307 15.68 3.29 -5.36
C THR A 307 14.20 3.04 -5.13
N LEU A 308 13.56 3.95 -4.41
CA LEU A 308 12.15 3.89 -4.10
C LEU A 308 11.50 5.25 -4.36
N TYR A 309 10.30 5.23 -4.94
CA TYR A 309 9.50 6.41 -5.19
C TYR A 309 8.14 6.32 -4.50
N ALA A 310 7.70 7.43 -3.92
CA ALA A 310 6.38 7.56 -3.32
C ALA A 310 5.85 8.98 -3.52
N VAL A 311 4.53 9.15 -3.53
CA VAL A 311 3.88 10.45 -3.62
C VAL A 311 2.96 10.63 -2.43
N ASP A 312 3.09 11.75 -1.73
CA ASP A 312 2.25 12.08 -0.59
C ASP A 312 0.97 12.82 -0.99
N VAL A 313 0.03 12.95 -0.05
CA VAL A 313 -1.26 13.64 -0.30
C VAL A 313 -1.12 15.11 -0.64
N ALA A 314 0.05 15.73 -0.46
CA ALA A 314 0.31 17.11 -0.78
C ALA A 314 1.14 17.28 -2.07
N GLY A 315 1.24 16.22 -2.87
CA GLY A 315 1.90 16.24 -4.17
C GLY A 315 3.42 16.31 -4.09
N GLN A 316 4.02 15.96 -2.96
CA GLN A 316 5.46 15.82 -2.89
C GLN A 316 5.85 14.44 -3.40
N VAL A 317 6.73 14.41 -4.41
CA VAL A 317 7.32 13.19 -4.93
C VAL A 317 8.62 12.94 -4.21
N TRP A 318 8.70 11.82 -3.51
CA TRP A 318 9.84 11.42 -2.71
C TRP A 318 10.64 10.35 -3.44
N ARG A 319 11.96 10.50 -3.45
CA ARG A 319 12.90 9.45 -3.82
C ARG A 319 13.71 9.04 -2.59
N VAL A 320 13.92 7.74 -2.43
CA VAL A 320 14.81 7.14 -1.44
C VAL A 320 15.88 6.32 -2.16
N ASP A 321 17.14 6.49 -1.78
CA ASP A 321 18.28 5.71 -2.22
C ASP A 321 18.70 4.73 -1.13
N LEU A 322 18.43 3.45 -1.36
CA LEU A 322 18.81 2.39 -0.42
C LEU A 322 20.32 2.18 -0.47
N ALA A 323 20.92 2.01 0.71
CA ALA A 323 22.30 1.55 0.85
C ALA A 323 22.33 0.14 1.44
N ALA A 324 23.37 -0.61 1.09
CA ALA A 324 23.68 -1.89 1.73
C ALA A 324 23.76 -1.76 3.26
N THR A 325 24.36 -0.68 3.76
CA THR A 325 24.20 -0.27 5.14
C THR A 325 22.96 0.61 5.23
N LEU A 326 21.84 0.07 5.71
CA LEU A 326 20.56 0.79 5.65
C LEU A 326 20.58 2.17 6.32
N SER A 327 21.36 2.38 7.38
CA SER A 327 21.51 3.69 8.02
C SER A 327 22.15 4.76 7.12
N ASP A 328 22.83 4.35 6.05
CA ASP A 328 23.44 5.24 5.06
C ASP A 328 22.47 5.54 3.89
N SER A 329 21.24 5.02 3.96
CA SER A 329 20.18 5.32 2.98
C SER A 329 19.80 6.80 3.05
N THR A 330 19.63 7.42 1.90
CA THR A 330 19.33 8.84 1.76
C THR A 330 18.01 9.05 1.04
N ALA A 331 17.42 10.23 1.16
CA ALA A 331 16.14 10.53 0.53
C ALA A 331 15.99 12.03 0.29
N ALA A 332 15.24 12.39 -0.73
CA ALA A 332 15.01 13.77 -1.12
C ALA A 332 13.67 13.94 -1.84
N ARG A 333 13.19 15.18 -1.88
CA ARG A 333 11.99 15.55 -2.64
C ARG A 333 12.40 15.81 -4.09
N LEU A 334 11.87 15.01 -5.02
CA LEU A 334 12.02 15.20 -6.46
C LEU A 334 11.13 16.35 -6.95
N ALA A 335 9.86 16.39 -6.51
CA ALA A 335 8.89 17.38 -6.98
C ALA A 335 7.90 17.80 -5.88
N ALA A 336 7.24 18.95 -6.08
CA ALA A 336 6.18 19.49 -5.23
C ALA A 336 5.03 20.05 -6.08
N LEU A 337 4.11 19.16 -6.47
CA LEU A 337 3.09 19.38 -7.51
C LEU A 337 1.72 19.88 -7.00
N SER A 338 1.64 20.28 -5.74
CA SER A 338 0.44 20.95 -5.21
C SER A 338 0.82 22.22 -4.46
N ASN A 339 1.98 22.76 -4.80
CA ASN A 339 2.39 24.09 -4.41
C ASN A 339 1.87 25.13 -5.39
N ASP A 340 1.64 26.34 -4.88
CA ASP A 340 1.52 27.55 -5.67
C ASP A 340 2.91 27.94 -6.17
N GLU A 341 3.07 27.99 -7.50
CA GLU A 341 4.35 28.26 -8.19
C GLU A 341 4.97 29.61 -7.81
N THR A 342 4.14 30.60 -7.46
CA THR A 342 4.65 31.95 -7.11
C THR A 342 5.25 31.97 -5.71
N THR A 343 4.66 31.22 -4.79
CA THR A 343 5.06 31.21 -3.38
C THR A 343 5.95 30.04 -2.99
N GLY A 344 5.97 28.95 -3.78
CA GLY A 344 6.64 27.69 -3.44
C GLY A 344 6.05 27.00 -2.20
N THR A 345 4.83 27.37 -1.81
CA THR A 345 4.10 26.82 -0.66
C THR A 345 2.83 26.12 -1.12
N LEU A 346 2.23 25.28 -0.28
CA LEU A 346 1.01 24.57 -0.67
C LEU A 346 -0.09 25.49 -1.19
N ALA A 347 -0.72 25.06 -2.28
CA ALA A 347 -1.73 25.83 -2.95
C ALA A 347 -2.96 26.05 -2.07
N THR A 348 -3.51 27.26 -2.15
CA THR A 348 -4.73 27.64 -1.42
C THR A 348 -5.96 27.61 -2.32
N ALA A 349 -5.78 27.64 -3.64
CA ALA A 349 -6.85 27.50 -4.61
C ALA A 349 -7.33 26.04 -4.64
N PRO A 350 -8.64 25.77 -4.50
CA PRO A 350 -9.18 24.40 -4.52
C PRO A 350 -8.79 23.59 -5.76
N ALA A 351 -8.66 24.24 -6.92
CA ALA A 351 -8.26 23.59 -8.18
C ALA A 351 -6.89 22.90 -8.07
N ASP A 352 -6.00 23.40 -7.21
CA ASP A 352 -4.62 22.93 -7.09
C ASP A 352 -4.37 22.04 -5.87
N GLN A 353 -5.42 21.75 -5.08
CA GLN A 353 -5.36 20.89 -3.89
C GLN A 353 -5.40 19.40 -4.27
N ARG A 354 -4.51 19.00 -5.17
CA ARG A 354 -4.41 17.66 -5.75
C ARG A 354 -3.86 16.67 -4.71
N LYS A 355 -4.57 15.58 -4.48
CA LYS A 355 -4.11 14.48 -3.61
C LYS A 355 -3.73 13.26 -4.43
N PHE A 356 -2.88 12.40 -3.86
CA PHE A 356 -2.33 11.23 -4.54
C PHE A 356 -2.56 9.99 -3.67
N PHE A 357 -3.23 8.99 -4.25
CA PHE A 357 -3.67 7.77 -3.53
C PHE A 357 -3.18 6.47 -4.14
N TYR A 358 -2.29 6.54 -5.12
CA TYR A 358 -1.67 5.40 -5.77
C TYR A 358 -0.16 5.57 -5.84
N ALA A 359 0.58 4.47 -5.74
CA ALA A 359 2.02 4.48 -5.93
C ALA A 359 2.36 4.90 -7.37
N PRO A 360 3.47 5.63 -7.57
CA PRO A 360 3.92 5.97 -8.91
C PRO A 360 4.45 4.73 -9.63
N THR A 361 4.36 4.69 -10.96
CA THR A 361 5.03 3.68 -11.77
C THR A 361 6.36 4.23 -12.24
N VAL A 362 7.41 3.40 -12.15
CA VAL A 362 8.77 3.81 -12.48
C VAL A 362 9.29 2.93 -13.60
N ALA A 363 9.77 3.55 -14.67
CA ALA A 363 10.43 2.88 -15.79
C ALA A 363 11.79 3.52 -16.06
N ARG A 364 12.83 2.72 -16.24
CA ARG A 364 14.11 3.22 -16.74
C ARG A 364 13.99 3.45 -18.23
N VAL A 365 14.22 4.68 -18.67
CA VAL A 365 14.07 5.09 -20.05
C VAL A 365 15.42 5.47 -20.62
N ILE A 366 15.70 4.97 -21.83
CA ILE A 366 16.77 5.47 -22.69
C ILE A 366 16.13 6.13 -23.89
N ASP A 367 16.09 7.46 -23.91
CA ASP A 367 15.41 8.24 -24.94
C ASP A 367 16.38 9.26 -25.57
N PRO A 368 17.01 8.93 -26.71
CA PRO A 368 17.84 9.88 -27.44
C PRO A 368 17.03 10.84 -28.33
N SER A 369 15.71 10.68 -28.44
CA SER A 369 14.86 11.38 -29.42
C SER A 369 14.04 12.51 -28.81
N TYR A 370 13.53 12.33 -27.58
CA TYR A 370 12.75 13.33 -26.85
C TYR A 370 13.40 13.77 -25.54
N SER A 371 14.72 13.57 -25.40
CA SER A 371 15.58 14.21 -24.40
C SER A 371 16.63 15.14 -25.03
N THR A 372 17.24 16.01 -24.22
CA THR A 372 18.45 16.72 -24.65
C THR A 372 19.68 15.79 -24.73
N THR A 373 20.72 16.25 -25.43
CA THR A 373 21.98 15.50 -25.56
C THR A 373 22.70 15.41 -24.21
N GLY A 374 23.03 14.19 -23.78
CA GLY A 374 23.63 13.91 -22.46
C GLY A 374 22.61 13.66 -21.35
N ALA A 375 21.30 13.73 -21.67
CA ALA A 375 20.18 13.48 -20.78
C ALA A 375 19.33 12.27 -21.23
N SER A 376 19.87 11.42 -22.10
CA SER A 376 19.10 10.36 -22.74
C SER A 376 18.79 9.18 -21.83
N GLU A 377 19.15 9.23 -20.55
CA GLU A 377 18.86 8.18 -19.59
C GLU A 377 18.29 8.81 -18.30
N TYR A 378 17.14 8.31 -17.87
CA TYR A 378 16.45 8.77 -16.67
C TYR A 378 15.47 7.70 -16.18
N ASN A 379 15.02 7.84 -14.93
CA ASN A 379 13.84 7.13 -14.45
C ASN A 379 12.60 7.98 -14.77
N LEU A 380 11.67 7.44 -15.55
CA LEU A 380 10.36 8.04 -15.77
C LEU A 380 9.43 7.63 -14.62
N VAL A 381 8.95 8.61 -13.87
CA VAL A 381 8.07 8.45 -12.71
C VAL A 381 6.68 8.96 -13.12
N VAL A 382 5.75 8.03 -13.31
CA VAL A 382 4.40 8.30 -13.82
C VAL A 382 3.37 8.09 -12.71
N PHE A 383 2.41 8.99 -12.58
CA PHE A 383 1.33 8.88 -11.59
C PHE A 383 0.19 9.85 -11.93
N THR A 384 -0.94 9.68 -11.24
CA THR A 384 -2.12 10.53 -11.40
C THR A 384 -2.56 11.08 -10.06
N SER A 385 -3.10 12.30 -10.06
CA SER A 385 -3.82 12.82 -8.89
C SER A 385 -5.27 12.33 -8.89
N GLY A 386 -5.83 12.23 -7.69
CA GLY A 386 -7.23 11.91 -7.48
C GLY A 386 -7.52 11.62 -6.01
N ASP A 387 -8.46 12.35 -5.41
CA ASP A 387 -8.87 12.13 -4.02
C ASP A 387 -9.80 10.92 -3.90
N ARG A 388 -9.20 9.77 -3.58
CA ARG A 388 -9.93 8.51 -3.35
C ARG A 388 -10.85 8.55 -2.14
N ALA A 389 -10.57 9.40 -1.14
CA ALA A 389 -11.43 9.58 0.04
C ALA A 389 -12.67 10.42 -0.30
N ASN A 390 -12.59 11.29 -1.30
CA ASN A 390 -13.68 12.17 -1.76
C ASN A 390 -14.02 11.96 -3.24
N PRO A 391 -14.61 10.81 -3.62
CA PRO A 391 -14.82 10.46 -5.03
C PRO A 391 -15.61 11.48 -5.84
N LEU A 392 -16.61 12.08 -5.20
CA LEU A 392 -17.58 12.96 -5.85
C LEU A 392 -17.12 14.43 -5.86
N HIS A 393 -15.93 14.74 -5.35
CA HIS A 393 -15.41 16.10 -5.35
C HIS A 393 -15.04 16.54 -6.77
N THR A 394 -15.45 17.75 -7.17
CA THR A 394 -15.24 18.27 -8.53
C THR A 394 -14.46 19.59 -8.56
N ALA A 395 -14.03 20.13 -7.42
CA ALA A 395 -13.37 21.44 -7.37
C ALA A 395 -11.85 21.39 -7.55
N VAL A 396 -11.25 20.20 -7.59
CA VAL A 396 -9.83 19.97 -7.90
C VAL A 396 -9.71 19.69 -9.39
N GLN A 397 -8.75 20.32 -10.06
CA GLN A 397 -8.35 19.99 -11.42
C GLN A 397 -7.31 18.87 -11.36
N ASP A 398 -7.73 17.61 -11.46
CA ASP A 398 -6.79 16.49 -11.39
C ASP A 398 -5.94 16.38 -12.67
N ARG A 399 -4.76 15.76 -12.55
CA ARG A 399 -3.73 15.70 -13.58
C ARG A 399 -3.08 14.32 -13.64
N ALA A 400 -2.61 13.97 -14.83
CA ALA A 400 -1.61 12.90 -15.00
C ALA A 400 -0.23 13.52 -15.16
N TYR A 401 0.78 12.87 -14.59
CA TYR A 401 2.17 13.35 -14.57
C TYR A 401 3.11 12.27 -15.06
N ALA A 402 4.17 12.68 -15.75
CA ALA A 402 5.34 11.86 -16.04
C ALA A 402 6.60 12.71 -15.81
N ILE A 403 7.31 12.46 -14.70
CA ILE A 403 8.52 13.18 -14.31
C ILE A 403 9.76 12.39 -14.70
N ARG A 404 10.78 13.06 -15.23
CA ARG A 404 12.09 12.50 -15.56
C ARG A 404 13.05 12.76 -14.41
N ASP A 405 13.43 11.72 -13.68
CA ASP A 405 14.53 11.78 -12.72
C ASP A 405 15.86 11.43 -13.42
N TYR A 406 16.64 12.47 -13.75
CA TYR A 406 17.98 12.34 -14.32
C TYR A 406 19.04 11.90 -13.31
N GLY A 407 18.71 11.89 -12.01
CA GLY A 407 19.58 11.44 -10.94
C GLY A 407 19.62 9.92 -10.77
N ALA A 408 19.05 9.12 -11.68
CA ALA A 408 18.93 7.67 -11.55
C ALA A 408 20.26 6.95 -11.22
N ASN A 409 21.38 7.47 -11.71
CA ASN A 409 22.73 6.92 -11.49
C ASN A 409 23.58 7.74 -10.49
N ILE A 410 22.96 8.69 -9.77
CA ILE A 410 23.62 9.57 -8.81
C ILE A 410 22.97 9.35 -7.45
N ARG A 411 23.79 9.08 -6.43
CA ARG A 411 23.31 8.94 -5.05
C ARG A 411 23.00 10.32 -4.46
N ILE A 412 21.88 10.44 -3.77
CA ILE A 412 21.52 11.64 -3.01
C ILE A 412 22.53 11.81 -1.87
N GLU A 413 23.15 12.98 -1.82
CA GLU A 413 24.02 13.44 -0.74
C GLU A 413 23.23 14.37 0.18
N LEU A 414 23.42 14.19 1.49
CA LEU A 414 22.77 15.00 2.52
C LEU A 414 23.83 15.80 3.30
N ASP A 415 23.49 17.01 3.69
CA ASP A 415 24.29 17.80 4.63
C ASP A 415 24.07 17.38 6.09
N GLY A 416 24.76 18.07 7.02
CA GLY A 416 24.63 17.78 8.46
C GLY A 416 23.26 18.08 9.07
N SER A 417 22.31 18.61 8.30
CA SER A 417 20.91 18.85 8.67
C SER A 417 19.93 17.92 7.94
N ASN A 418 20.43 16.89 7.25
CA ASN A 418 19.68 15.98 6.38
C ASN A 418 19.01 16.68 5.18
N ALA A 419 19.49 17.87 4.78
CA ALA A 419 19.03 18.52 3.56
C ALA A 419 19.82 18.00 2.35
N PRO A 420 19.15 17.70 1.21
CA PRO A 420 19.85 17.25 0.01
C PRO A 420 20.73 18.36 -0.59
N THR A 421 21.92 17.99 -1.05
CA THR A 421 22.91 18.95 -1.60
C THR A 421 23.13 18.81 -3.11
N ASN A 422 22.65 17.73 -3.71
CA ASN A 422 22.88 17.40 -5.12
C ASN A 422 21.61 16.88 -5.84
N TYR A 423 20.42 17.16 -5.30
CA TYR A 423 19.15 16.63 -5.81
C TYR A 423 18.01 17.65 -5.62
N PRO A 424 17.06 17.79 -6.58
CA PRO A 424 16.95 17.05 -7.84
C PRO A 424 18.06 17.33 -8.86
N VAL A 425 18.26 16.42 -9.80
CA VAL A 425 19.27 16.57 -10.87
C VAL A 425 18.61 17.15 -12.11
N CYS A 426 19.09 18.32 -12.54
CA CYS A 426 18.60 18.96 -13.74
C CYS A 426 18.88 18.16 -15.01
N ASN A 427 18.02 18.36 -16.00
CA ASN A 427 18.34 18.17 -17.40
C ASN A 427 19.62 18.96 -17.77
N PRO A 428 20.66 18.32 -18.34
CA PRO A 428 21.86 18.97 -18.83
C PRO A 428 21.62 20.29 -19.59
N GLY A 429 22.12 21.39 -19.02
CA GLY A 429 21.99 22.73 -19.60
C GLY A 429 20.82 23.57 -19.05
N ALA A 430 19.92 22.97 -18.28
CA ALA A 430 18.95 23.71 -17.46
C ALA A 430 19.64 24.28 -16.20
N ALA A 431 19.23 25.48 -15.79
CA ALA A 431 19.64 26.09 -14.52
C ALA A 431 18.48 26.00 -13.52
N GLY A 432 18.79 25.93 -12.22
CA GLY A 432 17.79 26.22 -11.17
C GLY A 432 17.20 25.03 -10.40
N CYS A 433 17.66 23.79 -10.57
CA CYS A 433 17.13 22.65 -9.79
C CYS A 433 17.72 22.54 -8.37
N ASP A 434 17.99 23.68 -7.71
CA ASP A 434 18.32 23.73 -6.29
C ASP A 434 17.06 23.52 -5.42
N THR A 435 15.88 23.56 -6.05
CA THR A 435 14.59 23.28 -5.42
C THR A 435 13.91 22.09 -6.09
N PRO A 436 13.01 21.39 -5.38
CA PRO A 436 12.19 20.33 -5.95
C PRO A 436 11.37 20.84 -7.12
N LEU A 437 11.21 20.01 -8.16
CA LEU A 437 10.53 20.34 -9.40
C LEU A 437 9.07 20.75 -9.14
N ASP A 438 8.58 21.73 -9.90
CA ASP A 438 7.17 22.13 -9.90
C ASP A 438 6.58 22.10 -11.32
N HIS A 439 5.36 22.59 -11.50
CA HIS A 439 4.70 22.59 -12.81
C HIS A 439 5.42 23.46 -13.84
N GLY A 440 6.17 24.49 -13.42
CA GLY A 440 6.97 25.33 -14.32
C GLY A 440 8.16 24.60 -14.93
N ASP A 441 8.58 23.48 -14.31
CA ASP A 441 9.64 22.60 -14.83
C ASP A 441 9.12 21.53 -15.81
N LEU A 442 7.80 21.38 -15.92
CA LEU A 442 7.13 20.36 -16.71
C LEU A 442 6.48 20.97 -17.96
N PHE A 443 6.43 20.19 -19.03
CA PHE A 443 5.69 20.54 -20.22
C PHE A 443 4.20 20.26 -20.04
N ASP A 444 3.34 21.26 -20.31
CA ASP A 444 1.89 21.09 -20.33
C ASP A 444 1.47 20.46 -21.67
N ALA A 445 1.04 19.21 -21.62
CA ALA A 445 0.63 18.41 -22.75
C ALA A 445 -0.90 18.37 -22.95
N THR A 446 -1.68 19.18 -22.22
CA THR A 446 -3.15 19.16 -22.23
C THR A 446 -3.72 19.36 -23.63
N ASP A 447 -3.25 20.40 -24.33
CA ASP A 447 -3.72 20.74 -25.68
C ASP A 447 -2.95 20.01 -26.80
N VAL A 448 -2.01 19.13 -26.46
CA VAL A 448 -1.24 18.38 -27.45
C VAL A 448 -2.07 17.22 -27.94
N LEU A 449 -2.86 17.50 -28.99
CA LEU A 449 -3.62 16.52 -29.77
C LEU A 449 -2.82 15.24 -29.97
N ILE A 450 -3.23 14.18 -29.28
CA ILE A 450 -2.79 12.82 -29.54
C ILE A 450 -3.21 12.52 -30.98
N LEU A 451 -2.23 12.42 -31.88
CA LEU A 451 -2.41 11.93 -33.24
C LEU A 451 -2.98 10.51 -33.16
N SER A 452 -4.31 10.39 -33.17
CA SER A 452 -4.91 9.13 -33.57
C SER A 452 -4.51 8.94 -35.03
N SER A 453 -3.95 7.78 -35.35
CA SER A 453 -3.47 7.46 -36.70
C SER A 453 -4.58 7.38 -37.76
N ASP A 454 -5.83 7.69 -37.40
CA ASP A 454 -7.01 7.62 -38.26
C ASP A 454 -7.57 8.99 -38.69
N ASP A 455 -7.22 10.10 -38.03
CA ASP A 455 -7.70 11.44 -38.41
C ASP A 455 -6.62 12.25 -39.15
N THR A 456 -6.68 12.20 -40.47
CA THR A 456 -5.80 12.97 -41.38
C THR A 456 -6.19 14.44 -41.54
N ASP A 457 -7.23 14.92 -40.84
CA ASP A 457 -7.80 16.26 -41.03
C ASP A 457 -7.54 17.25 -39.87
N ASP A 458 -7.07 16.80 -38.70
CA ASP A 458 -6.81 17.69 -37.54
C ASP A 458 -5.32 17.82 -37.19
N ALA A 459 -4.48 18.01 -38.21
CA ALA A 459 -3.12 18.50 -38.03
C ALA A 459 -3.12 19.99 -37.62
N VAL A 460 -3.55 20.27 -36.38
CA VAL A 460 -3.41 21.59 -35.76
C VAL A 460 -2.01 21.67 -35.12
N SER A 461 -1.15 22.45 -35.79
CA SER A 461 0.17 22.95 -35.43
C SER A 461 1.07 22.09 -34.52
N ALA A 462 2.02 21.39 -35.14
CA ALA A 462 3.26 20.90 -34.54
C ALA A 462 4.23 22.04 -34.10
N ASP A 463 3.69 23.15 -33.57
CA ASP A 463 4.46 24.36 -33.22
C ASP A 463 4.72 24.51 -31.71
N GLU A 464 4.23 23.62 -30.84
CA GLU A 464 4.84 23.47 -29.50
C GLU A 464 6.15 22.69 -29.70
N PRO A 465 7.32 23.34 -29.55
CA PRO A 465 8.56 22.77 -30.05
C PRO A 465 8.89 21.52 -29.25
N ILE A 466 9.16 20.40 -29.94
CA ILE A 466 9.83 19.23 -29.37
C ILE A 466 11.03 19.63 -28.49
N ASP A 467 11.68 20.75 -28.81
CA ASP A 467 12.75 21.36 -28.02
C ASP A 467 12.33 21.76 -26.60
N VAL A 468 11.08 22.23 -26.39
CA VAL A 468 10.54 22.58 -25.07
C VAL A 468 10.29 21.31 -24.25
N LEU A 469 9.65 20.31 -24.86
CA LEU A 469 9.48 18.99 -24.23
C LEU A 469 10.84 18.35 -23.90
N GLN A 470 11.81 18.43 -24.81
CA GLN A 470 13.18 17.94 -24.59
C GLN A 470 13.88 18.66 -23.44
N ALA A 471 13.69 19.97 -23.31
CA ALA A 471 14.27 20.80 -22.25
C ALA A 471 13.59 20.63 -20.88
N SER A 472 12.31 20.26 -20.86
CA SER A 472 11.54 20.02 -19.63
C SER A 472 11.99 18.79 -18.84
N HIS A 473 11.61 18.72 -17.56
CA HIS A 473 11.85 17.58 -16.67
C HIS A 473 10.71 16.55 -16.73
N GLY A 474 9.92 16.56 -17.79
CA GLY A 474 8.75 15.70 -17.92
C GLY A 474 7.54 16.48 -18.41
N TRP A 475 6.36 15.91 -18.25
CA TRP A 475 5.12 16.52 -18.70
C TRP A 475 3.96 16.21 -17.75
N TYR A 476 2.90 16.98 -17.88
CA TYR A 476 1.60 16.68 -17.30
C TYR A 476 0.50 16.98 -18.32
N PHE A 477 -0.69 16.42 -18.11
CA PHE A 477 -1.89 16.90 -18.78
C PHE A 477 -3.05 16.98 -17.78
N ASP A 478 -3.94 17.94 -18.00
CA ASP A 478 -5.16 18.12 -17.23
C ASP A 478 -6.20 17.06 -17.61
N LEU A 479 -6.86 16.51 -16.58
CA LEU A 479 -8.05 15.67 -16.74
C LEU A 479 -9.26 16.60 -16.90
N GLU A 480 -9.55 16.96 -18.15
CA GLU A 480 -10.42 18.10 -18.49
C GLU A 480 -11.91 17.90 -18.19
N THR A 481 -12.37 16.67 -18.00
CA THR A 481 -13.78 16.44 -17.65
C THR A 481 -14.03 16.78 -16.18
N ASP A 482 -15.10 17.52 -15.88
CA ASP A 482 -15.46 17.90 -14.50
C ASP A 482 -15.47 16.68 -13.55
N GLY A 483 -14.56 16.68 -12.58
CA GLY A 483 -14.41 15.60 -11.60
C GLY A 483 -13.73 14.32 -12.11
N GLU A 484 -13.17 14.33 -13.33
CA GLU A 484 -12.26 13.29 -13.81
C GLU A 484 -11.00 13.27 -12.95
N LYS A 485 -10.53 12.07 -12.61
CA LYS A 485 -9.41 11.87 -11.70
C LYS A 485 -8.80 10.48 -11.83
N GLY A 486 -7.58 10.31 -11.34
CA GLY A 486 -6.89 9.02 -11.25
C GLY A 486 -7.51 8.09 -10.21
N TRP A 487 -7.99 6.92 -10.66
CA TRP A 487 -8.59 5.88 -9.81
C TRP A 487 -7.82 4.56 -9.78
N ALA A 488 -6.67 4.51 -10.42
CA ALA A 488 -5.85 3.30 -10.51
C ALA A 488 -4.36 3.69 -10.57
N PRO A 489 -3.46 2.78 -10.19
CA PRO A 489 -2.05 2.93 -10.52
C PRO A 489 -1.86 2.95 -12.05
N THR A 490 -0.88 3.71 -12.51
CA THR A 490 -0.45 3.75 -13.92
C THR A 490 0.32 2.48 -14.32
N ALA A 491 0.49 2.20 -15.61
CA ALA A 491 1.21 1.01 -16.03
C ALA A 491 2.04 1.26 -17.30
N VAL A 492 3.36 1.37 -17.14
CA VAL A 492 4.26 1.52 -18.27
C VAL A 492 4.57 0.14 -18.86
N LEU A 493 4.23 -0.05 -20.14
CA LEU A 493 4.57 -1.24 -20.92
C LEU A 493 5.19 -0.80 -22.26
N GLU A 494 6.47 -1.13 -22.45
CA GLU A 494 7.24 -0.77 -23.64
C GLU A 494 7.21 0.75 -23.90
N ASP A 495 6.46 1.20 -24.90
CA ASP A 495 6.29 2.60 -25.31
C ASP A 495 4.93 3.21 -24.93
N THR A 496 4.15 2.50 -24.10
CA THR A 496 2.80 2.90 -23.66
C THR A 496 2.74 3.06 -22.14
N ILE A 497 1.90 3.99 -21.66
CA ILE A 497 1.68 4.33 -20.24
C ILE A 497 0.25 4.03 -19.80
#